data_AF-A0A7X6ZKC5-F1
#
_entry.id   AF-A0A7X6ZKC5-F1
#
_cell.length_a   1.000
_cell.length_b   1.000
_cell.length_c   1.000
_cell.angle_alpha   90.00
_cell.angle_beta   90.00
_cell.angle_gamma   90.00
#
_symmetry.space_group_name_H-M   'P 1'
#
loop_
_entity.id
_entity.type
_entity.pdbx_description
1 polymer ?
#
loop_
_entity_poly.entity_id
_entity_poly.type
_entity_poly.pdbx_seq_one_letter_code
_entity_poly.pdbx_strand_id
1 'polypeptide(L)'
;MKSIRWIQNVLINDEPATLEVMMGVHTIADKCYVRVNQEQEHWFNPQSDQRDLILQQGKSMLQQLLKEHTVSLPDGEPFDWN
;
A
#
# COMPACT_ATOMS: atom_id res chain seq x y z
N MET A 1 -3.47 -16.54 12.68
CA MET A 1 -2.68 -15.35 13.04
C MET A 1 -3.10 -14.20 12.16
N LYS A 2 -3.29 -12.98 12.70
CA LYS A 2 -3.78 -11.82 11.95
C LYS A 2 -2.58 -10.95 11.57
N SER A 3 -2.33 -10.76 10.28
CA SER A 3 -1.35 -9.78 9.79
C SER A 3 -1.91 -8.37 9.97
N ILE A 4 -1.02 -7.40 10.19
CA ILE A 4 -1.41 -5.99 10.26
C ILE A 4 -1.38 -5.46 8.82
N ARG A 5 -2.54 -5.01 8.34
CA ARG A 5 -2.70 -4.54 6.96
C ARG A 5 -3.34 -3.17 6.93
N TRP A 6 -2.90 -2.35 5.99
CA TRP A 6 -3.62 -1.19 5.52
C TRP A 6 -4.14 -1.51 4.11
N ILE A 7 -5.43 -1.27 3.90
CA ILE A 7 -6.12 -1.58 2.64
C ILE A 7 -6.95 -0.36 2.27
N GLN A 8 -6.85 0.05 1.01
CA GLN A 8 -7.60 1.19 0.49
C GLN A 8 -8.16 0.87 -0.89
N ASN A 9 -9.46 1.14 -1.09
CA ASN A 9 -10.08 1.06 -2.41
C ASN A 9 -9.95 2.42 -3.12
N VAL A 10 -9.53 2.36 -4.37
CA VAL A 10 -9.22 3.51 -5.23
C VAL A 10 -9.69 3.21 -6.65
N LEU A 11 -9.60 4.21 -7.52
CA LEU A 11 -9.65 4.05 -8.96
C LEU A 11 -8.23 4.24 -9.52
N ILE A 12 -7.79 3.34 -10.38
CA ILE A 12 -6.55 3.46 -11.15
C ILE A 12 -6.97 3.58 -12.61
N ASN A 13 -6.72 4.74 -13.23
CA ASN A 13 -7.21 5.07 -14.58
C ASN A 13 -8.73 4.81 -14.73
N ASP A 14 -9.52 5.28 -13.75
CA ASP A 14 -10.98 5.10 -13.65
C ASP A 14 -11.47 3.65 -13.46
N GLU A 15 -10.57 2.68 -13.32
CA GLU A 15 -10.91 1.29 -13.02
C GLU A 15 -10.78 0.98 -11.52
N PRO A 16 -11.75 0.24 -10.91
CA PRO A 16 -11.67 -0.13 -9.51
C PRO A 16 -10.41 -0.94 -9.17
N ALA A 17 -9.70 -0.50 -8.13
CA ALA A 17 -8.54 -1.20 -7.61
C ALA A 17 -8.44 -1.13 -6.09
N THR A 18 -7.67 -2.06 -5.52
CA THR A 18 -7.36 -2.11 -4.09
C THR A 18 -5.85 -1.99 -3.89
N LEU A 19 -5.43 -1.00 -3.11
CA LEU A 19 -4.06 -0.87 -2.62
C LEU A 19 -3.94 -1.60 -1.28
N GLU A 20 -2.86 -2.34 -1.10
CA GLU A 20 -2.58 -3.06 0.14
C GLU A 20 -1.13 -2.84 0.59
N VAL A 21 -0.96 -2.58 1.89
CA VAL A 21 0.33 -2.59 2.58
C VAL A 21 0.24 -3.55 3.77
N MET A 22 1.06 -4.59 3.76
CA MET A 22 1.20 -5.53 4.87
C MET A 22 2.41 -5.13 5.71
N MET A 23 2.23 -4.97 7.03
CA MET A 23 3.22 -4.39 7.95
C MET A 23 3.75 -5.39 8.99
N GLY A 24 3.55 -6.69 8.76
CA GLY A 24 4.00 -7.77 9.64
C GLY A 24 2.95 -8.84 9.91
N VAL A 25 3.42 -10.04 10.28
CA VAL A 25 2.60 -11.23 10.58
C VAL A 25 2.61 -11.58 12.07
N HIS A 26 3.77 -11.44 12.73
CA HIS A 26 3.97 -11.77 14.15
C HIS A 26 4.39 -10.55 14.98
N THR A 27 5.35 -9.79 14.47
CA THR A 27 5.75 -8.47 14.97
C THR A 27 5.65 -7.45 13.85
N ILE A 28 5.42 -6.19 14.21
CA ILE A 28 5.58 -5.09 13.27
C ILE A 28 7.01 -5.18 12.70
N ALA A 29 7.15 -4.98 11.39
CA ALA A 29 8.40 -5.04 10.64
C ALA A 29 9.01 -6.42 10.31
N ASP A 30 8.36 -7.54 10.65
CA ASP A 30 8.93 -8.89 10.41
C ASP A 30 9.00 -9.26 8.91
N LYS A 31 7.89 -9.05 8.20
CA LYS A 31 7.82 -9.12 6.73
C LYS A 31 6.81 -8.10 6.24
N CYS A 32 7.20 -7.27 5.28
CA CYS A 32 6.32 -6.24 4.73
C CYS A 32 6.23 -6.40 3.20
N TYR A 33 5.04 -6.16 2.65
CA TYR A 33 4.86 -6.08 1.20
C TYR A 33 3.86 -5.00 0.85
N VAL A 34 3.91 -4.56 -0.40
CA VAL A 34 2.82 -3.81 -1.04
C VAL A 34 2.24 -4.61 -2.20
N ARG A 35 0.96 -4.38 -2.49
CA ARG A 35 0.27 -5.02 -3.61
C ARG A 35 -0.84 -4.12 -4.15
N VAL A 36 -1.09 -4.21 -5.44
CA VAL A 36 -2.28 -3.68 -6.10
C VAL A 36 -3.17 -4.87 -6.50
N ASN A 37 -4.44 -4.85 -6.13
CA ASN A 37 -5.41 -5.92 -6.35
C ASN A 37 -4.90 -7.29 -5.84
N GLN A 38 -4.87 -8.28 -6.72
CA GLN A 38 -4.35 -9.63 -6.49
C GLN A 38 -3.06 -9.88 -7.29
N GLU A 39 -2.36 -8.81 -7.68
CA GLU A 39 -1.10 -8.89 -8.43
C GLU A 39 0.06 -9.38 -7.55
N GLN A 40 1.27 -9.38 -8.12
CA GLN A 40 2.49 -9.78 -7.45
C GLN A 40 2.74 -8.95 -6.19
N GLU A 41 3.14 -9.61 -5.11
CA GLU A 41 3.57 -8.96 -3.88
C GLU A 41 4.98 -8.37 -4.06
N HIS A 42 5.10 -7.07 -3.78
CA HIS A 42 6.37 -6.37 -3.76
C HIS A 42 6.88 -6.28 -2.33
N TRP A 43 7.71 -7.24 -1.96
CA TRP A 43 8.29 -7.36 -0.62
C TRP A 43 9.34 -6.28 -0.35
N PHE A 44 9.37 -5.76 0.87
CA PHE A 44 10.36 -4.78 1.30
C PHE A 44 10.78 -4.97 2.76
N ASN A 45 12.01 -4.53 3.04
CA ASN A 45 12.51 -4.45 4.40
C ASN A 45 12.11 -3.08 4.98
N PRO A 46 11.38 -3.06 6.10
CA PRO A 46 10.99 -1.83 6.77
C PRO A 46 12.22 -1.13 7.36
N GLN A 47 12.25 0.20 7.25
CA GLN A 47 13.34 1.02 7.79
C GLN A 47 13.14 1.38 9.28
N SER A 48 12.00 1.03 9.85
CA SER A 48 11.63 1.29 11.24
C SER A 48 10.68 0.20 11.75
N ASP A 49 10.58 0.06 13.07
CA ASP A 49 9.56 -0.71 13.77
C ASP A 49 8.28 0.11 14.07
N GLN A 50 8.28 1.41 13.74
CA GLN A 50 7.12 2.27 13.89
C GLN A 50 6.13 2.04 12.76
N ARG A 51 4.89 1.69 13.11
CA ARG A 51 3.80 1.43 12.15
C ARG A 51 3.65 2.52 11.09
N ASP A 52 3.61 3.78 11.51
CA ASP A 52 3.35 4.90 10.60
C ASP A 52 4.50 5.07 9.60
N LEU A 53 5.75 4.86 10.03
CA LEU A 53 6.91 4.91 9.13
C LEU A 53 6.90 3.75 8.12
N ILE A 54 6.50 2.55 8.54
CA ILE A 54 6.36 1.40 7.63
C ILE A 54 5.22 1.64 6.63
N LEU A 55 4.10 2.20 7.09
CA LEU A 55 2.98 2.53 6.22
C LEU A 55 3.39 3.57 5.19
N GLN A 56 4.09 4.63 5.60
CA GLN A 56 4.59 5.67 4.69
C GLN A 56 5.55 5.07 3.66
N GLN A 57 6.49 4.21 4.08
CA GLN A 57 7.36 3.49 3.15
C GLN A 57 6.56 2.66 2.14
N GLY A 58 5.53 1.94 2.59
CA GLY A 58 4.63 1.17 1.72
C GLY A 58 3.85 2.07 0.74
N LYS A 59 3.30 3.20 1.21
CA LYS A 59 2.62 4.18 0.36
C LYS A 59 3.57 4.75 -0.69
N SER A 60 4.81 5.11 -0.33
CA SER A 60 5.81 5.58 -1.30
C SER A 60 6.15 4.52 -2.36
N MET A 61 6.22 3.25 -1.98
CA MET A 61 6.42 2.16 -2.95
C MET A 61 5.24 2.01 -3.91
N LEU A 62 4.01 2.06 -3.41
CA LEU A 62 2.80 2.02 -4.24
C LEU A 62 2.74 3.23 -5.19
N GLN A 63 3.07 4.42 -4.71
CA GLN A 63 3.15 5.63 -5.53
C GLN A 63 4.17 5.47 -6.66
N GLN A 64 5.34 4.88 -6.37
CA GLN A 64 6.36 4.63 -7.39
C GLN A 64 5.92 3.57 -8.41
N LEU A 65 5.23 2.51 -7.98
CA LEU A 65 4.66 1.49 -8.87
C LEU A 65 3.60 2.09 -9.80
N LEU A 66 2.81 3.02 -9.28
CA LEU A 66 1.70 3.67 -9.98
C LEU A 66 2.07 5.03 -10.57
N LYS A 67 3.36 5.38 -10.69
CA LYS A 67 3.82 6.70 -11.15
C LYS A 67 3.30 7.12 -12.54
N GLU A 68 2.98 6.15 -13.40
CA GLU A 68 2.43 6.37 -14.74
C GLU A 68 0.89 6.24 -14.79
N HIS A 69 0.22 6.09 -13.64
CA HIS A 69 -1.22 5.90 -13.53
C HIS A 69 -1.85 7.05 -12.76
N THR A 70 -3.09 7.38 -13.11
CA THR A 70 -3.91 8.30 -12.32
C THR A 70 -4.57 7.53 -11.20
N VAL A 71 -4.37 7.94 -9.95
CA VAL A 71 -4.98 7.30 -8.78
C VAL A 71 -5.94 8.29 -8.10
N SER A 72 -7.20 7.89 -7.97
CA SER A 72 -8.26 8.69 -7.34
C SER A 72 -9.08 7.86 -6.35
N LEU A 73 -9.85 8.53 -5.51
CA LEU A 73 -10.85 7.95 -4.65
C LEU A 73 -12.09 7.55 -5.47
N PRO A 74 -12.97 6.68 -4.94
CA PRO A 74 -14.18 6.26 -5.65
C PRO A 74 -15.17 7.38 -6.00
N ASP A 75 -15.05 8.55 -5.35
CA ASP A 75 -15.82 9.76 -5.66
C ASP A 75 -15.19 10.63 -6.75
N GLY A 76 -14.01 10.25 -7.24
CA GLY A 76 -13.25 10.95 -8.28
C GLY A 76 -12.22 11.95 -7.74
N GLU A 77 -12.13 12.17 -6.42
CA GLU A 77 -11.11 13.06 -5.87
C GLU A 77 -9.70 12.44 -5.99
N PRO A 78 -8.63 13.23 -6.22
CA PRO A 78 -7.27 12.70 -6.26
C PRO A 78 -6.90 11.98 -4.96
N PHE A 79 -6.22 10.83 -5.08
CA PHE A 79 -5.81 10.08 -3.90
C PHE A 79 -4.66 10.78 -3.16
N ASP A 80 -4.85 11.09 -1.87
CA ASP A 80 -3.80 11.64 -1.01
C ASP A 80 -2.87 10.53 -0.48
N TRP A 81 -1.60 10.65 -0.81
CA TRP A 81 -0.57 9.70 -0.39
C TRP A 81 -0.03 9.98 1.02
N ASN A 82 -0.36 11.12 1.64
CA ASN A 82 0.15 11.50 2.96
C ASN A 82 -0.58 10.84 4.13
#